data_AF-A0A7M3P952-F1
#
_entry.id   AF-A0A7M3P952-F1
#
_cell.length_a   1.000
_cell.length_b   1.000
_cell.length_c   1.000
_cell.angle_alpha   90.00
_cell.angle_beta   90.00
_cell.angle_gamma   90.00
#
_symmetry.space_group_name_H-M   'P 1'
#
loop_
_entity.id
_entity.type
_entity.pdbx_description
1 polymer ?
#
loop_
_entity_poly.entity_id
_entity_poly.type
_entity_poly.pdbx_seq_one_letter_code
_entity_poly.pdbx_strand_id
1 'polypeptide(L)'
;MKVVVCVVYPRYPDNTEPLGGFVESEETARKIDDWWRAQPGDMIGTWEDFEVEVNSRDQILYGVFSGTPAHKIDEPDYYDPICHGVYTDRKVAEHAAKPETMWEANNCPPKFVLPFRLGWKFDRYFPDGKPWPPDRS
;
A
#
# COMPACT_ATOMS: atom_id res chain seq x y z
N MET A 1 -0.92 8.70 20.13
CA MET A 1 -0.66 9.86 19.27
C MET A 1 -1.44 9.68 17.99
N LYS A 2 -2.24 10.65 17.56
CA LYS A 2 -2.94 10.56 16.28
C LYS A 2 -2.02 11.04 15.16
N VAL A 3 -1.92 10.27 14.08
CA VAL A 3 -1.18 10.62 12.86
C VAL A 3 -2.06 10.40 11.65
N VAL A 4 -1.77 11.11 10.56
CA VAL A 4 -2.32 10.80 9.25
C VAL A 4 -1.29 9.98 8.50
N VAL A 5 -1.71 8.83 8.00
CA VAL A 5 -0.90 7.93 7.18
C VAL A 5 -1.36 8.07 5.74
N CYS A 6 -0.49 8.60 4.90
CA CYS A 6 -0.68 8.61 3.45
C CYS A 6 -0.08 7.32 2.89
N VAL A 7 -0.94 6.47 2.35
CA VAL A 7 -0.54 5.24 1.65
C VAL A 7 -0.27 5.61 0.21
N VAL A 8 0.99 5.53 -0.23
CA VAL A 8 1.40 6.00 -1.55
C VAL A 8 1.45 4.85 -2.55
N TYR A 9 1.01 5.07 -3.78
CA TYR A 9 1.06 4.12 -4.89
C TYR A 9 1.80 4.77 -6.07
N PRO A 10 3.06 4.39 -6.34
CA PRO A 10 3.67 4.71 -7.61
C PRO A 10 3.03 3.90 -8.72
N ARG A 11 2.86 4.52 -9.89
CA ARG A 11 2.46 3.85 -11.12
C ARG A 11 3.60 3.94 -12.11
N TYR A 12 4.11 2.80 -12.55
CA TYR A 12 5.13 2.74 -13.59
C TYR A 12 4.51 2.64 -15.00
N PRO A 13 5.18 3.18 -16.03
CA PRO A 13 4.75 3.10 -17.43
C PRO A 13 4.83 1.70 -18.04
N ASP A 14 5.68 0.84 -17.49
CA ASP A 14 5.77 -0.57 -17.89
C ASP A 14 4.68 -1.43 -17.24
N ASN A 15 3.71 -0.76 -16.59
CA ASN A 15 2.58 -1.36 -15.92
C ASN A 15 2.98 -2.28 -14.76
N THR A 16 4.19 -2.16 -14.22
CA THR A 16 4.55 -2.85 -12.98
C THR A 16 3.98 -2.11 -11.77
N GLU A 17 3.51 -2.84 -10.76
CA GLU A 17 3.05 -2.27 -9.51
C GLU A 17 4.15 -2.28 -8.46
N PRO A 18 4.55 -1.11 -7.93
CA PRO A 18 5.05 -0.99 -6.59
C PRO A 18 3.90 -0.56 -5.68
N LEU A 19 3.70 -1.26 -4.57
CA LEU A 19 3.08 -0.60 -3.42
C LEU A 19 4.12 0.33 -2.79
N GLY A 20 3.77 1.61 -2.64
CA GLY A 20 4.60 2.62 -2.00
C GLY A 20 4.35 2.68 -0.49
N GLY A 21 5.28 3.33 0.22
CA GLY A 21 5.33 3.33 1.67
C GLY A 21 4.21 4.12 2.36
N PHE A 22 4.25 4.11 3.69
CA PHE A 22 3.32 4.82 4.56
C PHE A 22 4.00 6.09 5.06
N VAL A 23 3.57 7.27 4.62
CA VAL A 23 4.19 8.54 5.03
C VAL A 23 3.27 9.36 5.93
N GLU A 24 3.85 10.18 6.81
CA GLU A 24 3.11 10.88 7.87
C GLU A 24 2.41 12.18 7.43
N SER A 25 2.45 12.53 6.14
CA SER A 25 1.80 13.75 5.66
C SER A 25 1.57 13.78 4.15
N GLU A 26 0.52 14.50 3.77
CA GLU A 26 0.22 14.83 2.37
C GLU A 26 1.38 15.61 1.73
N GLU A 27 2.08 16.45 2.49
CA GLU A 27 3.27 17.17 2.00
C GLU A 27 4.37 16.20 1.54
N THR A 28 4.64 15.16 2.34
CA THR A 28 5.61 14.11 1.98
C THR A 28 5.11 13.28 0.79
N ALA A 29 3.83 12.91 0.78
CA ALA A 29 3.24 12.16 -0.33
C ALA A 29 3.32 12.94 -1.66
N ARG A 30 3.04 14.24 -1.62
CA ARG A 30 3.14 15.14 -2.77
C ARG A 30 4.59 15.30 -3.25
N LYS A 31 5.56 15.43 -2.34
CA LYS A 31 6.98 15.44 -2.71
C LYS A 31 7.41 14.14 -3.41
N ILE A 32 6.84 13.01 -3.02
CA ILE A 32 7.07 11.72 -3.68
C ILE A 32 6.42 11.69 -5.06
N ASP A 33 5.19 12.19 -5.22
CA ASP A 33 4.54 12.32 -6.54
C ASP A 33 5.36 13.23 -7.46
N ASP A 34 5.75 14.42 -7.01
CA ASP A 34 6.60 15.35 -7.77
C ASP A 34 7.92 14.69 -8.21
N TRP A 35 8.54 13.89 -7.32
CA TRP A 35 9.75 13.15 -7.63
C TRP A 35 9.53 12.07 -8.70
N TRP A 36 8.41 11.34 -8.64
CA TRP A 36 8.04 10.35 -9.64
C TRP A 36 7.76 10.99 -10.99
N ARG A 37 6.99 12.08 -11.02
CA ARG A 37 6.69 12.84 -12.25
C ARG A 37 7.94 13.43 -12.91
N ALA A 38 9.00 13.67 -12.13
CA ALA A 38 10.29 14.10 -12.66
C ALA A 38 11.11 12.96 -13.28
N GLN A 39 10.77 11.68 -13.02
CA GLN A 39 11.43 10.55 -13.64
C GLN A 39 10.96 10.36 -15.10
N PRO A 40 11.81 9.85 -16.00
CA PRO A 40 11.40 9.50 -17.36
C PRO A 40 10.29 8.44 -17.39
N GLY A 41 9.32 8.60 -18.28
CA GLY A 41 8.28 7.60 -18.54
C GLY A 41 6.98 7.82 -17.79
N ASP A 42 6.50 9.06 -17.68
CA ASP A 42 5.12 9.38 -17.23
C ASP A 42 4.70 8.71 -15.90
N MET A 43 5.64 8.53 -14.99
CA MET A 43 5.38 7.95 -13.67
C MET A 43 4.55 8.94 -12.82
N ILE A 44 3.61 8.40 -12.04
CA ILE A 44 2.78 9.19 -11.13
C ILE A 44 2.76 8.55 -9.75
N GLY A 45 2.71 9.36 -8.70
CA GLY A 45 2.39 8.94 -7.35
C GLY A 45 0.95 9.33 -7.01
N THR A 46 0.14 8.38 -6.59
CA THR A 46 -1.16 8.65 -5.96
C THR A 46 -1.09 8.27 -4.49
N TRP A 47 -2.01 8.78 -3.67
CA TRP A 47 -2.09 8.35 -2.27
C TRP A 47 -3.50 8.44 -1.69
N GLU A 48 -3.72 7.69 -0.62
CA GLU A 48 -4.93 7.71 0.20
C GLU A 48 -4.56 8.01 1.66
N ASP A 49 -5.39 8.79 2.36
CA ASP A 49 -5.12 9.26 3.72
C ASP A 49 -5.94 8.49 4.76
N PHE A 50 -5.27 8.02 5.82
CA PHE A 50 -5.90 7.31 6.93
C PHE A 50 -5.50 7.91 8.27
N GLU A 51 -6.47 8.27 9.09
CA GLU A 51 -6.21 8.68 10.47
C GLU A 51 -5.96 7.45 11.36
N VAL A 52 -4.80 7.40 12.02
CA VAL A 52 -4.39 6.25 12.83
C VAL A 52 -3.88 6.71 14.20
N GLU A 53 -4.32 6.04 15.26
CA GLU A 53 -3.79 6.26 16.61
C GLU A 53 -2.61 5.33 16.90
N VAL A 54 -1.41 5.90 16.98
CA VAL A 54 -0.15 5.18 17.17
C VAL A 54 0.43 5.37 18.57
N ASN A 55 1.09 4.33 19.10
CA ASN A 55 1.81 4.40 20.36
C ASN A 55 3.24 4.95 20.19
N SER A 56 3.84 4.73 19.02
CA SER A 56 5.16 5.23 18.63
C SER A 56 5.23 5.40 17.10
N ARG A 57 6.09 6.28 16.60
CA ARG A 57 6.35 6.42 15.15
C ARG A 57 7.05 5.20 14.53
N ASP A 58 7.81 4.47 15.34
CA ASP A 58 8.54 3.27 14.88
C ASP A 58 7.69 1.99 14.90
N GLN A 59 6.44 2.08 15.36
CA GLN A 59 5.57 0.91 15.43
C GLN A 59 5.25 0.37 14.03
N ILE A 60 5.03 -0.95 13.96
CA ILE A 60 4.55 -1.57 12.72
C ILE A 60 3.05 -1.24 12.59
N LEU A 61 2.68 -0.78 11.40
CA LEU A 61 1.32 -0.59 10.95
C LEU A 61 0.95 -1.70 9.97
N TYR A 62 -0.33 -2.05 9.90
CA TYR A 62 -0.84 -3.11 9.05
C TYR A 62 -1.88 -2.51 8.11
N GLY A 63 -1.55 -2.39 6.83
CA GLY A 63 -2.52 -1.99 5.82
C GLY A 63 -3.27 -3.19 5.28
N VAL A 64 -4.57 -3.00 5.01
CA VAL A 64 -5.43 -3.99 4.36
C VAL A 64 -5.58 -3.59 2.90
N PHE A 65 -5.10 -4.42 1.99
CA PHE A 65 -5.05 -4.12 0.56
C PHE A 65 -5.85 -5.12 -0.26
N SER A 66 -6.64 -4.65 -1.23
CA SER A 66 -7.08 -5.48 -2.35
C SER A 66 -6.33 -5.08 -3.61
N GLY A 67 -6.38 -5.91 -4.64
CA GLY A 67 -5.72 -5.66 -5.92
C GLY A 67 -5.17 -6.96 -6.48
N THR A 68 -4.72 -6.93 -7.73
CA THR A 68 -4.10 -8.10 -8.35
C THR A 68 -2.59 -8.01 -8.15
N PRO A 69 -1.95 -9.00 -7.50
CA PRO A 69 -0.49 -9.11 -7.47
C PRO A 69 0.01 -9.59 -8.85
N ALA A 70 -0.31 -8.86 -9.90
CA ALA A 70 0.13 -9.09 -11.26
C ALA A 70 1.43 -8.34 -11.49
N HIS A 71 2.27 -8.88 -12.38
CA HIS A 71 3.47 -8.17 -12.80
C HIS A 71 3.14 -7.05 -13.80
N LYS A 72 1.92 -7.05 -14.38
CA LYS A 72 1.48 -6.06 -15.36
C LYS A 72 -0.01 -5.70 -15.27
N ILE A 73 -0.31 -4.41 -15.41
CA ILE A 73 -1.66 -3.81 -15.53
C ILE A 73 -2.46 -4.33 -16.74
N ASP A 74 -1.81 -4.84 -17.79
CA ASP A 74 -2.51 -5.33 -18.99
C ASP A 74 -3.04 -6.77 -18.86
N GLU A 75 -2.83 -7.41 -17.72
CA GLU A 75 -3.41 -8.72 -17.44
C GLU A 75 -4.94 -8.63 -17.29
N PRO A 76 -5.72 -9.56 -17.89
CA PRO A 76 -7.18 -9.46 -17.96
C PRO A 76 -7.90 -9.46 -16.61
N ASP A 77 -7.25 -9.98 -15.57
CA ASP A 77 -7.77 -10.04 -14.19
C ASP A 77 -7.08 -9.00 -13.28
N TYR A 78 -6.51 -7.94 -13.85
CA TYR A 78 -5.86 -6.88 -13.09
C TYR A 78 -6.87 -5.98 -12.36
N TYR A 79 -6.61 -5.74 -11.08
CA TYR A 79 -7.30 -4.77 -10.24
C TYR A 79 -6.26 -3.86 -9.61
N ASP A 80 -6.49 -2.54 -9.71
CA ASP A 80 -5.66 -1.55 -9.03
C ASP A 80 -5.56 -1.82 -7.52
N PRO A 81 -4.41 -1.52 -6.90
CA PRO A 81 -4.24 -1.71 -5.48
C PRO A 81 -5.05 -0.66 -4.72
N ILE A 82 -5.89 -1.10 -3.79
CA ILE A 82 -6.74 -0.23 -2.96
C ILE A 82 -6.45 -0.52 -1.50
N CYS A 83 -6.18 0.50 -0.68
CA CYS A 83 -6.10 0.32 0.77
C CYS A 83 -7.50 0.49 1.38
N HIS A 84 -7.94 -0.50 2.13
CA HIS A 84 -9.22 -0.47 2.84
C HIS A 84 -9.06 0.08 4.27
N GLY A 85 -7.84 0.20 4.76
CA GLY A 85 -7.56 0.71 6.10
C GLY A 85 -6.16 0.41 6.59
N VAL A 86 -5.72 1.21 7.56
CA VAL A 86 -4.43 1.07 8.25
C VAL A 86 -4.68 0.87 9.74
N TYR A 87 -4.10 -0.20 10.29
CA TYR A 87 -4.34 -0.65 11.65
C TYR A 87 -3.03 -0.77 12.43
N THR A 88 -3.11 -0.65 13.75
CA THR A 88 -1.96 -0.81 14.65
C THR A 88 -1.85 -2.22 15.23
N ASP A 89 -2.92 -3.01 15.13
CA ASP A 89 -2.97 -4.40 15.57
C ASP A 89 -3.20 -5.33 14.37
N ARG A 90 -2.35 -6.37 14.28
CA ARG A 90 -2.40 -7.34 13.19
C ARG A 90 -3.70 -8.13 13.15
N LYS A 91 -4.23 -8.56 14.31
CA LYS A 91 -5.46 -9.37 14.36
C LYS A 91 -6.66 -8.54 13.96
N VAL A 92 -6.68 -7.25 14.30
CA VAL A 92 -7.72 -6.32 13.85
C VAL A 92 -7.65 -6.17 12.33
N ALA A 93 -6.46 -5.99 11.76
CA ALA A 93 -6.30 -5.95 10.30
C ALA A 93 -6.73 -7.27 9.62
N GLU A 94 -6.33 -8.41 10.17
CA GLU A 94 -6.72 -9.75 9.67
C GLU A 94 -8.22 -9.99 9.79
N HIS A 95 -8.89 -9.41 10.79
CA HIS A 95 -10.33 -9.43 10.90
C HIS A 95 -10.98 -8.55 9.83
N ALA A 96 -10.50 -7.33 9.64
CA ALA A 96 -10.99 -6.39 8.63
C ALA A 96 -10.75 -6.86 7.18
N ALA A 97 -9.73 -7.71 6.96
CA ALA A 97 -9.47 -8.33 5.66
C ALA A 97 -10.45 -9.47 5.32
N LYS A 98 -11.24 -9.96 6.28
CA LYS A 98 -12.22 -11.01 5.99
C LYS A 98 -13.44 -10.42 5.28
N PRO A 99 -14.03 -11.16 4.33
CA PRO A 99 -15.30 -10.76 3.76
C PRO A 99 -16.39 -10.77 4.85
N GLU A 100 -17.22 -9.73 4.87
CA GLU A 100 -18.34 -9.61 5.82
C GLU A 100 -19.53 -10.48 5.38
N THR A 101 -19.61 -10.79 4.09
CA THR A 101 -20.71 -11.57 3.50
C THR A 101 -20.21 -12.63 2.53
N MET A 102 -21.03 -13.68 2.31
CA MET A 102 -20.76 -14.66 1.24
C MET A 102 -20.75 -14.03 -0.16
N TRP A 103 -21.48 -12.93 -0.36
CA TRP A 103 -21.47 -12.22 -1.64
C TRP A 103 -20.10 -11.58 -1.88
N GLU A 104 -19.58 -10.86 -0.89
CA GLU A 104 -18.24 -10.25 -0.96
C GLU A 104 -17.17 -11.32 -1.18
N ALA A 105 -17.25 -12.43 -0.45
CA ALA A 105 -16.31 -13.56 -0.59
C ALA A 105 -16.25 -14.14 -2.01
N ASN A 106 -17.34 -14.04 -2.79
CA ASN A 106 -17.45 -14.61 -4.12
C ASN A 106 -17.26 -13.59 -5.25
N ASN A 107 -17.39 -12.29 -4.98
CA ASN A 107 -17.47 -11.26 -6.02
C ASN A 107 -16.44 -10.13 -5.86
N CYS A 108 -15.73 -10.04 -4.73
CA CYS A 108 -14.73 -9.02 -4.50
C CYS A 108 -13.31 -9.61 -4.51
N PRO A 109 -12.29 -8.84 -4.95
CA PRO A 109 -10.91 -9.29 -4.84
C PRO A 109 -10.52 -9.61 -3.39
N PRO A 110 -9.68 -10.62 -3.15
CA PRO A 110 -9.21 -10.94 -1.82
C PRO A 110 -8.43 -9.76 -1.23
N LYS A 111 -8.62 -9.55 0.09
CA LYS A 111 -7.87 -8.55 0.85
C LYS A 111 -6.66 -9.21 1.53
N PHE A 112 -5.54 -8.51 1.56
CA PHE A 112 -4.26 -8.95 2.12
C PHE A 112 -3.83 -7.99 3.21
N VAL A 113 -3.26 -8.52 4.30
CA VAL A 113 -2.70 -7.71 5.38
C VAL A 113 -1.20 -7.59 5.18
N LEU A 114 -0.70 -6.37 5.07
CA LEU A 114 0.71 -6.09 4.82
C LEU A 114 1.30 -5.21 5.92
N PRO A 115 2.46 -5.58 6.51
CA PRO A 115 3.12 -4.79 7.53
C PRO A 115 3.99 -3.69 6.92
N PHE A 116 3.90 -2.48 7.48
CA PHE A 116 4.70 -1.33 7.09
C PHE A 116 5.22 -0.60 8.33
N ARG A 117 6.31 0.15 8.16
CA ARG A 117 6.69 1.21 9.09
C ARG A 117 6.44 2.55 8.42
N LEU A 118 6.25 3.58 9.23
CA LEU A 118 6.22 4.95 8.73
C LEU A 118 7.56 5.29 8.08
N GLY A 119 7.51 5.71 6.82
CA GLY A 119 8.66 5.98 5.99
C GLY A 119 8.40 5.70 4.52
N TRP A 120 9.28 6.26 3.69
CA TRP A 120 9.30 5.98 2.26
C TRP A 120 10.16 4.75 1.97
N LYS A 121 9.74 3.97 0.96
CA LYS A 121 10.37 2.69 0.55
C LYS A 121 11.87 2.80 0.26
N PHE A 122 12.36 3.98 -0.10
CA PHE A 122 13.79 4.19 -0.37
C PHE A 122 14.68 4.18 0.87
N ASP A 123 14.15 4.50 2.05
CA ASP A 123 15.00 4.66 3.23
C ASP A 123 14.88 3.53 4.27
N ARG A 124 13.76 2.80 4.35
CA ARG A 124 13.57 1.77 5.40
C ARG A 124 12.57 0.65 5.06
N TYR A 125 13.06 -0.59 5.20
CA TYR A 125 12.35 -1.83 5.56
C TYR A 125 11.36 -2.48 4.57
N PHE A 126 11.82 -3.57 3.94
CA PHE A 126 11.22 -4.89 4.07
C PHE A 126 12.19 -5.74 4.92
N PRO A 127 11.77 -6.63 5.84
CA PRO A 127 12.67 -7.46 6.64
C PRO A 127 13.67 -8.31 5.82
N ASP A 128 13.40 -8.48 4.53
CA ASP A 128 14.21 -9.19 3.53
C ASP A 128 14.57 -8.31 2.30
N GLY A 129 14.21 -7.02 2.30
CA GLY A 129 14.52 -6.07 1.23
C GLY A 129 13.78 -6.32 -0.11
N LYS A 130 12.78 -7.20 -0.17
CA LYS A 130 12.09 -7.52 -1.44
C LYS A 130 10.95 -6.52 -1.74
N PRO A 131 10.86 -5.96 -2.95
CA PRO A 131 9.72 -5.13 -3.34
C PRO A 131 8.41 -5.96 -3.34
N TRP A 132 7.26 -5.31 -3.11
CA TRP A 132 5.96 -5.87 -3.47
C TRP A 132 5.72 -5.80 -4.98
N PRO A 133 5.07 -6.82 -5.60
CA PRO A 133 4.83 -8.12 -5.00
C PRO A 133 6.15 -8.88 -4.81
N PRO A 134 6.31 -9.67 -3.72
CA PRO A 134 7.51 -10.46 -3.53
C PRO A 134 7.73 -11.31 -4.78
N ASP A 135 8.95 -11.26 -5.33
CA ASP A 135 9.33 -12.11 -6.47
C ASP A 135 8.86 -13.54 -6.19
N ARG A 136 8.02 -14.07 -7.09
CA ARG A 136 7.63 -15.48 -7.09
C ARG A 136 8.87 -16.31 -7.43
N SER A 137 9.67 -16.61 -6.43
CA SER A 137 10.74 -17.63 -6.46
C SER A 137 10.28 -18.86 -5.69
#